data_AF-A0A7K0J9G9-F1
#
_entry.id   AF-A0A7K0J9G9-F1
#
_cell.length_a   1.000
_cell.length_b   1.000
_cell.length_c   1.000
_cell.angle_alpha   90.00
_cell.angle_beta   90.00
_cell.angle_gamma   90.00
#
_symmetry.space_group_name_H-M   'P 1'
#
loop_
_entity.id
_entity.type
_entity.pdbx_description
1 polymer ?
#
loop_
_entity_poly.entity_id
_entity_poly.type
_entity_poly.pdbx_seq_one_letter_code
_entity_poly.pdbx_strand_id
1 'polypeptide(L)'
;MALRSAHAPKAQLDKARSATLAAAASTIKASGDPGYHGGLAAKNLLALDGLTDVHNVSGIDLSKAVTSSIRPSGMVQGSPEDTPGTFPQALAVMAVSQNGSLTSPAGRKSLTFLLHQQCRPGWFHYLSNDSSDCDKDHGQPDVDSTALSILALDAASNADPSDSTIPAARDRAVAWLATQQLPNGGFATSAGDEPNANTTGLAAAALAPHRPSATHKAADWVAHSTLTSGPDAGAIRYMPSQADKMKNGQPIPDDLRDTTVLSTAQAIMAFAPTNPAHYSNPAPACRAS
;
A
#
# COMPACT_ATOMS: atom_id res chain seq x y z
N MET A 1 -2.26 11.69 4.65
CA MET A 1 -3.41 10.98 5.25
C MET A 1 -3.44 11.02 6.79
N ALA A 2 -2.30 10.91 7.50
CA ALA A 2 -2.22 11.01 8.97
C ALA A 2 -2.69 12.33 9.63
N LEU A 3 -3.02 13.37 8.84
CA LEU A 3 -3.38 14.70 9.35
C LEU A 3 -4.86 14.83 9.78
N ARG A 4 -5.75 13.96 9.29
CA ARG A 4 -7.19 14.04 9.64
C ARG A 4 -7.54 13.41 10.97
N SER A 5 -6.81 12.38 11.37
CA SER A 5 -6.92 11.77 12.71
C SER A 5 -6.35 12.66 13.82
N ALA A 6 -5.69 13.79 13.48
CA ALA A 6 -4.92 14.60 14.41
C ALA A 6 -5.48 16.03 14.71
N HIS A 7 -6.72 16.38 14.32
CA HIS A 7 -7.24 17.75 14.48
C HIS A 7 -6.33 18.84 13.85
N ALA A 8 -5.67 18.52 12.72
CA ALA A 8 -4.79 19.49 12.07
C ALA A 8 -5.58 20.75 11.64
N PRO A 9 -5.06 21.98 11.87
CA PRO A 9 -5.67 23.21 11.41
C PRO A 9 -5.98 23.18 9.91
N LYS A 10 -7.14 23.72 9.50
CA LYS A 10 -7.58 23.79 8.10
C LYS A 10 -6.49 24.30 7.15
N ALA A 11 -5.75 25.32 7.56
CA ALA A 11 -4.64 25.88 6.76
C ALA A 11 -3.50 24.87 6.49
N GLN A 12 -3.22 23.97 7.43
CA GLN A 12 -2.22 22.91 7.23
C GLN A 12 -2.75 21.82 6.29
N LEU A 13 -4.05 21.48 6.40
CA LEU A 13 -4.70 20.57 5.47
C LEU A 13 -4.75 21.13 4.04
N ASP A 14 -5.04 22.42 3.88
CA ASP A 14 -5.07 23.10 2.57
C ASP A 14 -3.67 23.19 1.95
N LYS A 15 -2.63 23.43 2.78
CA LYS A 15 -1.23 23.41 2.35
C LYS A 15 -0.79 22.01 1.93
N ALA A 16 -1.13 20.98 2.71
CA ALA A 16 -0.83 19.59 2.38
C ALA A 16 -1.54 19.18 1.08
N ARG A 17 -2.84 19.52 0.93
CA ARG A 17 -3.61 19.28 -0.29
C ARG A 17 -2.95 19.91 -1.51
N SER A 18 -2.59 21.18 -1.43
CA SER A 18 -1.95 21.92 -2.52
C SER A 18 -0.59 21.30 -2.90
N ALA A 19 0.21 20.92 -1.90
CA ALA A 19 1.49 20.26 -2.13
C ALA A 19 1.32 18.88 -2.78
N THR A 20 0.36 18.06 -2.32
CA THR A 20 0.05 16.75 -2.91
C THR A 20 -0.43 16.87 -4.35
N LEU A 21 -1.35 17.79 -4.64
CA LEU A 21 -1.84 18.02 -6.01
C LEU A 21 -0.75 18.52 -6.95
N ALA A 22 0.12 19.42 -6.47
CA ALA A 22 1.26 19.91 -7.25
C ALA A 22 2.28 18.79 -7.54
N ALA A 23 2.62 18.00 -6.53
CA ALA A 23 3.55 16.87 -6.68
C ALA A 23 3.01 15.76 -7.60
N ALA A 24 1.68 15.57 -7.60
CA ALA A 24 1.02 14.55 -8.41
C ALA A 24 0.55 15.07 -9.78
N ALA A 25 0.78 16.33 -10.16
CA ALA A 25 0.16 16.91 -11.36
C ALA A 25 0.47 16.13 -12.66
N SER A 26 1.72 15.70 -12.83
CA SER A 26 2.14 14.89 -13.99
C SER A 26 1.56 13.47 -13.95
N THR A 27 1.50 12.85 -12.77
CA THR A 27 0.98 11.49 -12.59
C THR A 27 -0.54 11.42 -12.66
N ILE A 28 -1.23 12.46 -12.20
CA ILE A 28 -2.69 12.63 -12.34
C ILE A 28 -3.04 12.70 -13.83
N LYS A 29 -2.30 13.49 -14.61
CA LYS A 29 -2.52 13.58 -16.06
C LYS A 29 -2.36 12.20 -16.73
N ALA A 30 -1.29 11.48 -16.41
CA ALA A 30 -1.06 10.12 -16.91
C ALA A 30 -2.16 9.13 -16.46
N SER A 31 -2.79 9.35 -15.30
CA SER A 31 -3.90 8.51 -14.82
C SER A 31 -5.15 8.61 -15.70
N GLY A 32 -5.32 9.70 -16.46
CA GLY A 32 -6.47 9.90 -17.35
C GLY A 32 -6.35 9.20 -18.70
N ASP A 33 -5.18 8.65 -19.04
CA ASP A 33 -4.97 7.97 -20.32
C ASP A 33 -5.68 6.60 -20.31
N PRO A 34 -6.59 6.33 -21.28
CA PRO A 34 -7.36 5.10 -21.31
C PRO A 34 -6.46 3.85 -21.37
N GLY A 35 -6.45 3.06 -20.30
CA GLY A 35 -5.97 1.67 -20.30
C GLY A 35 -4.48 1.41 -20.04
N TYR A 36 -3.70 2.37 -19.52
CA TYR A 36 -2.25 2.12 -19.32
C TYR A 36 -1.67 2.47 -17.95
N HIS A 37 -2.46 2.97 -17.01
CA HIS A 37 -1.92 3.41 -15.70
C HIS A 37 -2.88 3.10 -14.54
N GLY A 38 -3.44 1.90 -14.49
CA GLY A 38 -4.44 1.51 -13.49
C GLY A 38 -3.90 1.54 -12.06
N GLY A 39 -2.64 1.14 -11.86
CA GLY A 39 -1.97 1.22 -10.56
C GLY A 39 -1.73 2.67 -10.13
N LEU A 40 -1.30 3.53 -11.06
CA LEU A 40 -1.10 4.95 -10.81
C LEU A 40 -2.41 5.66 -10.50
N ALA A 41 -3.47 5.36 -11.25
CA ALA A 41 -4.81 5.88 -11.00
C ALA A 41 -5.31 5.47 -9.60
N ALA A 42 -5.08 4.21 -9.21
CA ALA A 42 -5.45 3.72 -7.88
C ALA A 42 -4.65 4.42 -6.76
N LYS A 43 -3.35 4.62 -6.94
CA LYS A 43 -2.50 5.38 -6.01
C LYS A 43 -3.01 6.81 -5.83
N ASN A 44 -3.28 7.50 -6.94
CA ASN A 44 -3.77 8.87 -6.92
C ASN A 44 -5.16 8.96 -6.30
N LEU A 45 -6.06 8.01 -6.62
CA LEU A 45 -7.38 7.92 -6.01
C LEU A 45 -7.27 7.80 -4.49
N LEU A 46 -6.48 6.84 -3.98
CA LEU A 46 -6.28 6.65 -2.54
C LEU A 46 -5.60 7.85 -1.86
N ALA A 47 -4.61 8.47 -2.51
CA ALA A 47 -3.89 9.61 -1.94
C ALA A 47 -4.74 10.89 -1.86
N LEU A 48 -5.65 11.06 -2.81
CA LEU A 48 -6.51 12.24 -2.94
C LEU A 48 -7.89 12.04 -2.31
N ASP A 49 -8.25 10.80 -1.96
CA ASP A 49 -9.51 10.50 -1.30
C ASP A 49 -9.65 11.28 0.01
N GLY A 50 -10.84 11.82 0.20
CA GLY A 50 -11.16 12.78 1.24
C GLY A 50 -10.56 14.18 1.02
N LEU A 51 -9.46 14.38 0.30
CA LEU A 51 -8.82 15.69 0.11
C LEU A 51 -9.47 16.53 -1.00
N THR A 52 -10.06 15.89 -2.01
CA THR A 52 -10.69 16.56 -3.15
C THR A 52 -11.81 15.67 -3.72
N ASP A 53 -12.59 16.21 -4.66
CA ASP A 53 -13.50 15.39 -5.46
C ASP A 53 -12.70 14.50 -6.42
N VAL A 54 -12.64 13.21 -6.12
CA VAL A 54 -11.88 12.22 -6.89
C VAL A 54 -12.54 11.86 -8.23
N HIS A 55 -13.78 12.29 -8.45
CA HIS A 55 -14.47 12.18 -9.74
C HIS A 55 -14.14 13.36 -10.68
N ASN A 56 -13.44 14.37 -10.18
CA ASN A 56 -13.00 15.51 -10.99
C ASN A 56 -11.70 16.13 -10.44
N VAL A 57 -10.58 15.46 -10.68
CA VAL A 57 -9.24 15.98 -10.39
C VAL A 57 -8.64 16.52 -11.68
N SER A 58 -8.68 17.84 -11.86
CA SER A 58 -8.20 18.50 -13.09
C SER A 58 -8.86 17.96 -14.37
N GLY A 59 -10.16 17.65 -14.31
CA GLY A 59 -10.91 17.08 -15.42
C GLY A 59 -10.83 15.55 -15.55
N ILE A 60 -10.19 14.86 -14.61
CA ILE A 60 -10.01 13.40 -14.62
C ILE A 60 -10.86 12.76 -13.52
N ASP A 61 -11.68 11.78 -13.90
CA ASP A 61 -12.37 10.89 -12.97
C ASP A 61 -11.47 9.70 -12.64
N LEU A 62 -10.83 9.75 -11.47
CA LEU A 62 -9.87 8.72 -11.04
C LEU A 62 -10.56 7.39 -10.77
N SER A 63 -11.81 7.41 -10.29
CA SER A 63 -12.61 6.19 -10.09
C SER A 63 -12.90 5.50 -11.40
N LYS A 64 -13.28 6.28 -12.41
CA LYS A 64 -13.49 5.76 -13.77
C LYS A 64 -12.18 5.28 -14.40
N ALA A 65 -11.06 5.96 -14.16
CA ALA A 65 -9.75 5.55 -14.64
C ALA A 65 -9.36 4.16 -14.09
N VAL A 66 -9.50 3.96 -12.77
CA VAL A 66 -9.26 2.64 -12.14
C VAL A 66 -10.18 1.58 -12.73
N THR A 67 -11.49 1.81 -12.73
CA THR A 67 -12.45 0.79 -13.19
C THR A 67 -12.31 0.45 -14.68
N SER A 68 -11.95 1.43 -15.52
CA SER A 68 -11.70 1.22 -16.96
C SER A 68 -10.39 0.50 -17.24
N SER A 69 -9.42 0.52 -16.32
CA SER A 69 -8.13 -0.18 -16.45
C SER A 69 -8.23 -1.68 -16.17
N ILE A 70 -9.33 -2.15 -15.60
CA ILE A 70 -9.50 -3.56 -15.23
C ILE A 70 -9.81 -4.38 -16.50
N ARG A 71 -8.94 -5.33 -16.83
CA ARG A 71 -9.10 -6.25 -17.98
C ARG A 71 -10.32 -7.15 -17.80
N PRO A 72 -10.81 -7.80 -18.87
CA PRO A 72 -11.84 -8.83 -18.76
C PRO A 72 -11.48 -9.96 -17.78
N SER A 73 -10.19 -10.28 -17.64
CA SER A 73 -9.62 -11.23 -16.66
C SER A 73 -9.72 -10.75 -15.20
N GLY A 74 -9.88 -9.45 -14.97
CA GLY A 74 -9.82 -8.80 -13.66
C GLY A 74 -8.44 -8.23 -13.31
N MET A 75 -7.40 -8.53 -14.10
CA MET A 75 -6.08 -7.93 -13.91
C MET A 75 -6.11 -6.44 -14.25
N VAL A 76 -5.43 -5.64 -13.44
CA VAL A 76 -5.26 -4.20 -13.67
C VAL A 76 -4.23 -3.97 -14.78
N GLN A 77 -4.59 -3.14 -15.76
CA GLN A 77 -3.68 -2.70 -16.81
C GLN A 77 -2.61 -1.77 -16.25
N GLY A 78 -1.41 -1.87 -16.82
CA GLY A 78 -0.27 -1.04 -16.49
C GLY A 78 0.59 -0.76 -17.72
N SER A 79 1.61 0.07 -17.54
CA SER A 79 2.62 0.43 -18.55
C SER A 79 4.00 0.01 -18.06
N PRO A 80 5.08 0.15 -18.84
CA PRO A 80 6.44 -0.02 -18.31
C PRO A 80 6.71 0.84 -17.06
N GLU A 81 6.17 2.05 -17.00
CA GLU A 81 6.28 3.00 -15.88
C GLU A 81 5.31 2.72 -14.72
N ASP A 82 4.26 1.92 -14.95
CA ASP A 82 3.30 1.42 -13.96
C ASP A 82 3.14 -0.09 -14.14
N THR A 83 4.24 -0.82 -13.96
CA THR A 83 4.33 -2.23 -14.34
C THR A 83 3.22 -3.03 -13.64
N PRO A 84 2.40 -3.80 -14.40
CA PRO A 84 1.40 -4.66 -13.80
C PRO A 84 2.01 -5.59 -12.74
N GLY A 85 1.29 -5.78 -11.65
CA GLY A 85 1.82 -6.52 -10.50
C GLY A 85 0.82 -6.58 -9.35
N THR A 86 1.18 -7.29 -8.28
CA THR A 86 0.33 -7.40 -7.07
C THR A 86 0.09 -6.05 -6.43
N PHE A 87 1.05 -5.13 -6.52
CA PHE A 87 0.93 -3.78 -6.01
C PHE A 87 -0.18 -2.99 -6.71
N PRO A 88 -0.12 -2.74 -8.04
CA PRO A 88 -1.25 -2.15 -8.77
C PRO A 88 -2.58 -2.87 -8.54
N GLN A 89 -2.57 -4.21 -8.52
CA GLN A 89 -3.78 -5.00 -8.33
C GLN A 89 -4.43 -4.74 -6.96
N ALA A 90 -3.66 -4.86 -5.87
CA ALA A 90 -4.14 -4.64 -4.52
C ALA A 90 -4.60 -3.20 -4.30
N LEU A 91 -3.86 -2.22 -4.85
CA LEU A 91 -4.23 -0.81 -4.79
C LEU A 91 -5.55 -0.55 -5.52
N ALA A 92 -5.78 -1.16 -6.69
CA ALA A 92 -7.05 -1.02 -7.39
C ALA A 92 -8.22 -1.64 -6.61
N VAL A 93 -8.05 -2.83 -6.04
CA VAL A 93 -9.06 -3.46 -5.17
C VAL A 93 -9.39 -2.57 -3.98
N MET A 94 -8.36 -2.02 -3.32
CA MET A 94 -8.54 -1.07 -2.23
C MET A 94 -9.30 0.18 -2.69
N ALA A 95 -8.92 0.76 -3.83
CA ALA A 95 -9.52 1.99 -4.34
C ALA A 95 -11.00 1.79 -4.76
N VAL A 96 -11.34 0.71 -5.45
CA VAL A 96 -12.75 0.42 -5.78
C VAL A 96 -13.57 0.09 -4.54
N SER A 97 -12.95 -0.48 -3.49
CA SER A 97 -13.63 -0.72 -2.21
C SER A 97 -13.96 0.58 -1.49
N GLN A 98 -12.99 1.49 -1.38
CA GLN A 98 -13.17 2.75 -0.65
C GLN A 98 -14.11 3.72 -1.38
N ASN A 99 -14.14 3.69 -2.71
CA ASN A 99 -15.01 4.57 -3.50
C ASN A 99 -16.33 3.91 -3.96
N GLY A 100 -16.79 2.85 -3.25
CA GLY A 100 -18.10 2.24 -3.48
C GLY A 100 -18.28 1.52 -4.82
N SER A 101 -17.20 1.27 -5.56
CA SER A 101 -17.23 0.63 -6.89
C SER A 101 -16.92 -0.87 -6.85
N LEU A 102 -16.69 -1.46 -5.67
CA LEU A 102 -16.36 -2.88 -5.53
C LEU A 102 -17.44 -3.81 -6.07
N THR A 103 -18.71 -3.48 -5.87
CA THR A 103 -19.85 -4.29 -6.34
C THR A 103 -20.15 -4.12 -7.82
N SER A 104 -19.47 -3.20 -8.51
CA SER A 104 -19.54 -3.09 -9.97
C SER A 104 -18.96 -4.34 -10.65
N PRO A 105 -19.33 -4.65 -11.91
CA PRO A 105 -18.76 -5.77 -12.64
C PRO A 105 -17.23 -5.74 -12.73
N ALA A 106 -16.64 -4.55 -12.91
CA ALA A 106 -15.19 -4.38 -12.96
C ALA A 106 -14.55 -4.58 -11.57
N GLY A 107 -15.12 -3.97 -10.53
CA GLY A 107 -14.66 -4.12 -9.15
C GLY A 107 -14.67 -5.58 -8.69
N ARG A 108 -15.77 -6.30 -8.93
CA ARG A 108 -15.89 -7.73 -8.60
C ARG A 108 -14.88 -8.58 -9.35
N LYS A 109 -14.64 -8.32 -10.64
CA LYS A 109 -13.61 -9.02 -11.41
C LYS A 109 -12.21 -8.80 -10.83
N SER A 110 -11.89 -7.57 -10.43
CA SER A 110 -10.59 -7.25 -9.83
C SER A 110 -10.38 -7.92 -8.48
N LEU A 111 -11.40 -7.96 -7.62
CA LEU A 111 -11.36 -8.70 -6.36
C LEU A 111 -11.22 -10.21 -6.60
N THR A 112 -12.04 -10.80 -7.48
CA THR A 112 -11.96 -12.23 -7.82
C THR A 112 -10.58 -12.58 -8.36
N PHE A 113 -10.03 -11.73 -9.24
CA PHE A 113 -8.68 -11.93 -9.76
C PHE A 113 -7.66 -11.91 -8.64
N LEU A 114 -7.67 -10.91 -7.74
CA LEU A 114 -6.76 -10.87 -6.60
C LEU A 114 -6.89 -12.13 -5.73
N LEU A 115 -8.11 -12.56 -5.37
CA LEU A 115 -8.34 -13.75 -4.55
C LEU A 115 -7.74 -15.01 -5.18
N HIS A 116 -7.77 -15.15 -6.52
CA HIS A 116 -7.17 -16.27 -7.24
C HIS A 116 -5.63 -16.29 -7.16
N GLN A 117 -5.00 -15.18 -6.78
CA GLN A 117 -3.56 -15.06 -6.66
C GLN A 117 -3.02 -15.48 -5.29
N GLN A 118 -3.92 -15.79 -4.35
CA GLN A 118 -3.51 -16.35 -3.07
C GLN A 118 -3.11 -17.82 -3.23
N CYS A 119 -1.90 -18.13 -2.82
CA CYS A 119 -1.33 -19.46 -2.89
C CYS A 119 -1.88 -20.31 -1.73
N ARG A 120 -1.84 -21.63 -1.85
CA ARG A 120 -2.40 -22.55 -0.83
C ARG A 120 -1.91 -22.28 0.60
N PRO A 121 -0.63 -21.92 0.87
CA PRO A 121 -0.19 -21.61 2.23
C PRO A 121 -0.63 -20.23 2.76
N GLY A 122 -1.29 -19.40 1.94
CA GLY A 122 -1.91 -18.14 2.34
C GLY A 122 -1.19 -16.86 1.91
N TRP A 123 0.06 -16.95 1.43
CA TRP A 123 0.78 -15.80 0.88
C TRP A 123 0.31 -15.45 -0.53
N PHE A 124 0.71 -14.27 -0.97
CA PHE A 124 0.57 -13.80 -2.34
C PHE A 124 1.95 -13.69 -2.97
N HIS A 125 2.05 -14.09 -4.23
CA HIS A 125 3.23 -13.88 -5.06
C HIS A 125 3.20 -12.52 -5.76
N TYR A 126 4.30 -12.15 -6.38
CA TYR A 126 4.33 -11.04 -7.33
C TYR A 126 3.67 -11.44 -8.66
N LEU A 127 2.63 -10.71 -9.06
CA LEU A 127 1.93 -10.95 -10.33
C LEU A 127 2.76 -10.52 -11.54
N SER A 128 2.81 -11.38 -12.55
CA SER A 128 3.50 -11.10 -13.81
C SER A 128 2.57 -11.04 -15.02
N ASN A 129 1.41 -11.72 -14.99
CA ASN A 129 0.48 -11.81 -16.12
C ASN A 129 -0.92 -12.30 -15.72
N ASP A 130 -1.88 -12.19 -16.65
CA ASP A 130 -3.30 -12.56 -16.48
C ASP A 130 -3.55 -14.06 -16.28
N SER A 131 -2.63 -14.91 -16.71
CA SER A 131 -2.74 -16.37 -16.55
C SER A 131 -2.05 -16.88 -15.29
N SER A 132 -1.48 -15.98 -14.48
CA SER A 132 -0.74 -16.38 -13.29
C SER A 132 -1.65 -17.12 -12.30
N ASP A 133 -1.20 -18.30 -11.90
CA ASP A 133 -1.78 -19.14 -10.87
C ASP A 133 -0.65 -19.48 -9.91
N CYS A 134 -0.73 -18.95 -8.69
CA CYS A 134 0.40 -19.01 -7.79
C CYS A 134 0.87 -20.44 -7.49
N ASP A 135 -0.07 -21.37 -7.32
CA ASP A 135 0.28 -22.76 -6.97
C ASP A 135 0.85 -23.51 -8.19
N LYS A 136 0.32 -23.26 -9.39
CA LYS A 136 0.80 -23.90 -10.63
C LYS A 136 2.13 -23.35 -11.11
N ASP A 137 2.34 -22.04 -10.96
CA ASP A 137 3.52 -21.35 -11.45
C ASP A 137 4.69 -21.42 -10.47
N HIS A 138 4.53 -22.14 -9.35
CA HIS A 138 5.51 -22.22 -8.28
C HIS A 138 5.97 -20.84 -7.82
N GLY A 139 5.00 -19.94 -7.62
CA GLY A 139 5.24 -18.59 -7.15
C GLY A 139 6.15 -18.57 -5.92
N GLN A 140 6.88 -17.48 -5.73
CA GLN A 140 7.68 -17.29 -4.52
C GLN A 140 6.90 -16.41 -3.54
N PRO A 141 6.98 -16.70 -2.23
CA PRO A 141 6.40 -15.83 -1.22
C PRO A 141 7.01 -14.44 -1.28
N ASP A 142 6.15 -13.43 -1.27
CA ASP A 142 6.55 -12.03 -1.23
C ASP A 142 5.81 -11.33 -0.09
N VAL A 143 6.56 -10.81 0.88
CA VAL A 143 6.02 -10.21 2.10
C VAL A 143 5.24 -8.94 1.79
N ASP A 144 5.75 -8.10 0.88
CA ASP A 144 5.12 -6.83 0.53
C ASP A 144 3.79 -7.06 -0.24
N SER A 145 3.79 -7.97 -1.22
CA SER A 145 2.60 -8.40 -1.97
C SER A 145 1.54 -8.97 -1.04
N THR A 146 1.94 -9.78 -0.07
CA THR A 146 1.01 -10.34 0.93
C THR A 146 0.44 -9.26 1.84
N ALA A 147 1.28 -8.35 2.35
CA ALA A 147 0.85 -7.26 3.21
C ALA A 147 -0.11 -6.30 2.49
N LEU A 148 0.19 -5.89 1.25
CA LEU A 148 -0.71 -5.09 0.42
C LEU A 148 -2.04 -5.80 0.14
N SER A 149 -1.99 -7.10 -0.12
CA SER A 149 -3.20 -7.90 -0.34
C SER A 149 -4.07 -7.98 0.91
N ILE A 150 -3.49 -8.09 2.11
CA ILE A 150 -4.24 -8.00 3.38
C ILE A 150 -4.96 -6.65 3.50
N LEU A 151 -4.27 -5.53 3.25
CA LEU A 151 -4.89 -4.21 3.29
C LEU A 151 -6.04 -4.07 2.28
N ALA A 152 -5.88 -4.62 1.07
CA ALA A 152 -6.92 -4.63 0.05
C ALA A 152 -8.12 -5.50 0.45
N LEU A 153 -7.88 -6.67 1.04
CA LEU A 153 -8.94 -7.58 1.52
C LEU A 153 -9.66 -7.01 2.75
N ASP A 154 -8.98 -6.28 3.63
CA ASP A 154 -9.64 -5.53 4.70
C ASP A 154 -10.58 -4.46 4.14
N ALA A 155 -10.14 -3.71 3.11
CA ALA A 155 -10.98 -2.71 2.46
C ALA A 155 -12.20 -3.35 1.78
N ALA A 156 -11.97 -4.47 1.09
CA ALA A 156 -13.02 -5.22 0.42
C ALA A 156 -14.02 -5.83 1.41
N SER A 157 -13.55 -6.36 2.55
CA SER A 157 -14.40 -6.92 3.61
C SER A 157 -15.28 -5.86 4.26
N ASN A 158 -14.81 -4.62 4.37
CA ASN A 158 -15.61 -3.50 4.87
C ASN A 158 -16.66 -3.06 3.85
N ALA A 159 -16.32 -3.08 2.55
CA ALA A 159 -17.21 -2.66 1.48
C ALA A 159 -18.26 -3.73 1.09
N ASP A 160 -17.96 -5.01 1.28
CA ASP A 160 -18.86 -6.13 1.02
C ASP A 160 -18.80 -7.17 2.16
N PRO A 161 -19.43 -6.88 3.32
CA PRO A 161 -19.41 -7.77 4.48
C PRO A 161 -20.19 -9.08 4.26
N SER A 162 -20.94 -9.19 3.15
CA SER A 162 -21.71 -10.38 2.83
C SER A 162 -20.87 -11.49 2.17
N ASP A 163 -19.72 -11.13 1.60
CA ASP A 163 -18.83 -12.07 0.92
C ASP A 163 -17.86 -12.73 1.92
N SER A 164 -18.22 -13.93 2.38
CA SER A 164 -17.41 -14.69 3.34
C SER A 164 -16.07 -15.19 2.78
N THR A 165 -15.84 -15.12 1.47
CA THR A 165 -14.56 -15.56 0.88
C THR A 165 -13.42 -14.59 1.18
N ILE A 166 -13.73 -13.30 1.34
CA ILE A 166 -12.78 -12.23 1.62
C ILE A 166 -12.10 -12.41 3.00
N PRO A 167 -12.83 -12.52 4.13
CA PRO A 167 -12.19 -12.71 5.43
C PRO A 167 -11.41 -14.02 5.52
N ALA A 168 -11.87 -15.10 4.89
CA ALA A 168 -11.14 -16.37 4.86
C ALA A 168 -9.79 -16.24 4.16
N ALA A 169 -9.73 -15.56 3.01
CA ALA A 169 -8.48 -15.30 2.30
C ALA A 169 -7.56 -14.39 3.14
N ARG A 170 -8.11 -13.30 3.69
CA ARG A 170 -7.35 -12.39 4.55
C ARG A 170 -6.72 -13.11 5.73
N ASP A 171 -7.48 -13.94 6.45
CA ASP A 171 -7.00 -14.60 7.67
C ASP A 171 -5.85 -15.57 7.38
N ARG A 172 -5.86 -16.25 6.23
CA ARG A 172 -4.73 -17.07 5.77
C ARG A 172 -3.49 -16.22 5.48
N ALA A 173 -3.66 -15.07 4.84
CA ALA A 173 -2.57 -14.15 4.56
C ALA A 173 -1.97 -13.55 5.83
N VAL A 174 -2.81 -13.12 6.78
CA VAL A 174 -2.40 -12.63 8.10
C VAL A 174 -1.64 -13.72 8.86
N ALA A 175 -2.16 -14.95 8.88
CA ALA A 175 -1.51 -16.07 9.56
C ALA A 175 -0.12 -16.33 8.97
N TRP A 176 0.01 -16.37 7.65
CA TRP A 176 1.29 -16.53 6.99
C TRP A 176 2.23 -15.35 7.27
N LEU A 177 1.78 -14.11 7.08
CA LEU A 177 2.59 -12.91 7.23
C LEU A 177 3.19 -12.82 8.65
N ALA A 178 2.41 -13.16 9.68
CA ALA A 178 2.88 -13.18 11.06
C ALA A 178 4.07 -14.15 11.29
N THR A 179 4.16 -15.24 10.50
CA THR A 179 5.30 -16.18 10.59
C THR A 179 6.58 -15.65 9.94
N GLN A 180 6.48 -14.60 9.13
CA GLN A 180 7.63 -13.99 8.45
C GLN A 180 8.34 -12.93 9.30
N GLN A 181 7.79 -12.56 10.46
CA GLN A 181 8.44 -11.63 11.36
C GLN A 181 9.71 -12.26 11.94
N LEU A 182 10.85 -11.60 11.75
CA LEU A 182 12.13 -12.07 12.26
C LEU A 182 12.23 -11.88 13.78
N PRO A 183 13.16 -12.57 14.47
CA PRO A 183 13.32 -12.44 15.93
C PRO A 183 13.57 -11.02 16.43
N ASN A 184 14.17 -10.16 15.59
CA ASN A 184 14.41 -8.75 15.91
C ASN A 184 13.19 -7.85 15.68
N GLY A 185 12.06 -8.40 15.19
CA GLY A 185 10.82 -7.66 14.92
C GLY A 185 10.67 -7.12 13.51
N GLY A 186 11.74 -7.12 12.72
CA GLY A 186 11.74 -6.64 11.33
C GLY A 186 11.16 -7.67 10.35
N PHE A 187 10.82 -7.18 9.16
CA PHE A 187 10.42 -7.99 8.01
C PHE A 187 11.35 -7.74 6.82
N ALA A 188 11.71 -8.82 6.14
CA ALA A 188 12.42 -8.79 4.87
C ALA A 188 11.46 -9.11 3.72
N THR A 189 11.79 -8.71 2.50
CA THR A 189 10.93 -8.97 1.33
C THR A 189 10.84 -10.46 1.03
N SER A 190 11.98 -11.16 1.05
CA SER A 190 12.10 -12.61 0.85
C SER A 190 12.77 -13.29 2.05
N ALA A 191 12.56 -14.60 2.17
CA ALA A 191 13.21 -15.40 3.21
C ALA A 191 14.74 -15.37 3.05
N GLY A 192 15.45 -15.11 4.16
CA GLY A 192 16.91 -15.04 4.20
C GLY A 192 17.50 -13.66 3.94
N ASP A 193 16.69 -12.69 3.50
CA ASP A 193 17.12 -11.30 3.33
C ASP A 193 17.23 -10.57 4.68
N GLU A 194 18.00 -9.48 4.68
CA GLU A 194 18.01 -8.53 5.79
C GLU A 194 16.66 -7.77 5.85
N PRO A 195 16.06 -7.60 7.04
CA PRO A 195 14.86 -6.79 7.18
C PRO A 195 15.11 -5.33 6.80
N ASN A 196 14.10 -4.72 6.19
CA ASN A 196 14.14 -3.32 5.77
C ASN A 196 12.92 -2.54 6.29
N ALA A 197 13.06 -1.22 6.39
CA ALA A 197 12.06 -0.36 7.00
C ALA A 197 10.76 -0.26 6.20
N ASN A 198 10.82 -0.29 4.86
CA ASN A 198 9.61 -0.21 4.04
C ASN A 198 8.76 -1.47 4.22
N THR A 199 9.35 -2.65 4.04
CA THR A 199 8.64 -3.93 4.22
C THR A 199 8.15 -4.10 5.64
N THR A 200 8.95 -3.71 6.63
CA THR A 200 8.54 -3.73 8.04
C THR A 200 7.35 -2.82 8.32
N GLY A 201 7.35 -1.58 7.79
CA GLY A 201 6.23 -0.65 7.96
C GLY A 201 4.94 -1.11 7.28
N LEU A 202 5.04 -1.69 6.08
CA LEU A 202 3.89 -2.24 5.36
C LEU A 202 3.30 -3.47 6.05
N ALA A 203 4.16 -4.40 6.49
CA ALA A 203 3.73 -5.55 7.26
C ALA A 203 3.09 -5.13 8.59
N ALA A 204 3.65 -4.12 9.27
CA ALA A 204 3.08 -3.57 10.49
C ALA A 204 1.65 -3.03 10.28
N ALA A 205 1.43 -2.27 9.19
CA ALA A 205 0.11 -1.75 8.82
C ALA A 205 -0.90 -2.86 8.53
N ALA A 206 -0.48 -3.87 7.77
CA ALA A 206 -1.31 -5.03 7.44
C ALA A 206 -1.66 -5.86 8.69
N LEU A 207 -0.73 -6.01 9.64
CA LEU A 207 -0.94 -6.78 10.85
C LEU A 207 -1.66 -6.02 11.96
N ALA A 208 -1.73 -4.69 11.89
CA ALA A 208 -2.27 -3.83 12.95
C ALA A 208 -3.66 -4.24 13.48
N PRO A 209 -4.65 -4.56 12.62
CA PRO A 209 -5.99 -4.95 13.10
C PRO A 209 -6.02 -6.36 13.69
N HIS A 210 -5.01 -7.19 13.40
CA HIS A 210 -5.12 -8.65 13.54
C HIS A 210 -4.10 -9.26 14.50
N ARG A 211 -2.94 -8.61 14.69
CA ARG A 211 -1.76 -9.12 15.43
C ARG A 211 -1.01 -7.97 16.14
N PRO A 212 -1.62 -7.31 17.14
CA PRO A 212 -1.06 -6.09 17.76
C PRO A 212 0.35 -6.28 18.35
N SER A 213 0.65 -7.45 18.93
CA SER A 213 2.00 -7.73 19.44
C SER A 213 3.07 -7.80 18.34
N ALA A 214 2.72 -8.29 17.14
CA ALA A 214 3.63 -8.31 16.00
C ALA A 214 3.87 -6.88 15.49
N THR A 215 2.80 -6.07 15.42
CA THR A 215 2.88 -4.65 15.05
C THR A 215 3.77 -3.86 16.00
N HIS A 216 3.69 -4.07 17.32
CA HIS A 216 4.58 -3.39 18.28
C HIS A 216 6.06 -3.75 18.06
N LYS A 217 6.38 -5.02 17.82
CA LYS A 217 7.77 -5.43 17.51
C LYS A 217 8.30 -4.80 16.23
N ALA A 218 7.44 -4.64 15.22
CA ALA A 218 7.79 -3.96 13.99
C ALA A 218 8.05 -2.46 14.24
N ALA A 219 7.22 -1.81 15.05
CA ALA A 219 7.43 -0.43 15.49
C ALA A 219 8.75 -0.26 16.26
N ASP A 220 9.05 -1.16 17.19
CA ASP A 220 10.31 -1.17 17.92
C ASP A 220 11.50 -1.33 16.97
N TRP A 221 11.42 -2.24 16.00
CA TRP A 221 12.47 -2.41 15.00
C TRP A 221 12.68 -1.14 14.17
N VAL A 222 11.61 -0.49 13.72
CA VAL A 222 11.71 0.77 12.96
C VAL A 222 12.25 1.91 13.82
N ALA A 223 11.89 1.97 15.11
CA ALA A 223 12.47 2.93 16.06
C ALA A 223 14.00 2.79 16.17
N HIS A 224 14.50 1.56 16.22
CA HIS A 224 15.95 1.28 16.20
C HIS A 224 16.58 1.65 14.85
N SER A 225 15.83 1.64 13.76
CA SER A 225 16.28 2.07 12.42
C SER A 225 16.27 3.59 12.23
N THR A 226 15.71 4.36 13.16
CA THR A 226 15.73 5.84 13.13
C THR A 226 17.08 6.41 13.56
N LEU A 227 17.60 7.36 12.79
CA LEU A 227 18.80 8.12 13.15
C LEU A 227 18.50 9.08 14.30
N THR A 228 19.32 9.06 15.35
CA THR A 228 19.11 9.88 16.55
C THR A 228 19.99 11.13 16.60
N SER A 229 20.91 11.29 15.65
CA SER A 229 21.89 12.39 15.64
C SER A 229 22.41 12.65 14.24
N GLY A 230 23.04 13.81 14.04
CA GLY A 230 23.58 14.24 12.75
C GLY A 230 22.58 15.01 11.90
N PRO A 231 22.94 15.37 10.66
CA PRO A 231 22.09 16.19 9.78
C PRO A 231 20.75 15.52 9.43
N ASP A 232 20.67 14.20 9.51
CA ASP A 232 19.46 13.42 9.21
C ASP A 232 18.78 12.85 10.46
N ALA A 233 19.00 13.45 11.63
CA ALA A 233 18.32 13.03 12.86
C ALA A 233 16.79 13.02 12.66
N GLY A 234 16.14 11.92 13.02
CA GLY A 234 14.73 11.65 12.80
C GLY A 234 14.42 10.88 11.51
N ALA A 235 15.38 10.74 10.59
CA ALA A 235 15.20 9.92 9.40
C ALA A 235 15.24 8.42 9.73
N ILE A 236 14.44 7.63 9.03
CA ILE A 236 14.41 6.17 9.16
C ILE A 236 15.29 5.59 8.06
N ARG A 237 16.28 4.77 8.43
CA ARG A 237 17.15 4.08 7.46
C ARG A 237 16.40 2.96 6.77
N TYR A 238 16.66 2.75 5.48
CA TYR A 238 16.07 1.65 4.73
C TYR A 238 16.52 0.28 5.29
N MET A 239 17.82 0.08 5.47
CA MET A 239 18.40 -1.09 6.12
C MET A 239 19.39 -0.65 7.20
N PRO A 240 19.46 -1.32 8.36
CA PRO A 240 20.46 -1.02 9.39
C PRO A 240 21.90 -1.10 8.87
N SER A 241 22.19 -2.07 7.99
CA SER A 241 23.52 -2.23 7.37
C SER A 241 23.92 -1.08 6.43
N GLN A 242 22.97 -0.23 6.02
CA GLN A 242 23.18 0.85 5.06
C GLN A 242 23.15 2.25 5.72
N ALA A 243 23.59 2.37 6.98
CA ALA A 243 23.43 3.59 7.77
C ALA A 243 24.30 4.78 7.30
N ASP A 244 25.52 4.50 6.85
CA ASP A 244 26.54 5.49 6.44
C ASP A 244 27.19 5.12 5.10
N LYS A 245 27.00 3.89 4.65
CA LYS A 245 27.61 3.31 3.45
C LYS A 245 26.61 2.43 2.71
N MET A 246 26.79 2.32 1.41
CA MET A 246 26.16 1.28 0.58
C MET A 246 26.61 -0.11 1.04
N LYS A 247 25.91 -1.18 0.63
CA LYS A 247 26.28 -2.58 0.97
C LYS A 247 27.71 -2.96 0.58
N ASN A 248 28.28 -2.31 -0.43
CA ASN A 248 29.65 -2.52 -0.89
C ASN A 248 30.70 -1.69 -0.12
N GLY A 249 30.31 -0.99 0.95
CA GLY A 249 31.20 -0.18 1.79
C GLY A 249 31.53 1.21 1.23
N GLN A 250 31.01 1.60 0.07
CA GLN A 250 31.15 2.95 -0.48
C GLN A 250 30.24 3.93 0.25
N PRO A 251 30.59 5.24 0.33
CA PRO A 251 29.67 6.27 0.81
C PRO A 251 28.35 6.24 0.04
N ILE A 252 27.24 6.60 0.69
CA ILE A 252 25.94 6.72 0.04
C ILE A 252 25.96 7.97 -0.86
N PRO A 253 25.79 7.83 -2.19
CA PRO A 253 25.65 8.97 -3.09
C PRO A 253 24.46 9.87 -2.73
N ASP A 254 24.57 11.17 -2.94
CA ASP A 254 23.52 12.15 -2.58
C ASP A 254 22.15 11.81 -3.20
N ASP A 255 22.12 11.35 -4.46
CA ASP A 255 20.92 10.94 -5.18
C ASP A 255 20.27 9.65 -4.64
N LEU A 256 21.01 8.85 -3.87
CA LEU A 256 20.52 7.64 -3.22
C LEU A 256 20.20 7.84 -1.73
N ARG A 257 20.51 9.01 -1.15
CA ARG A 257 20.20 9.29 0.26
C ARG A 257 18.69 9.27 0.51
N ASP A 258 17.90 9.76 -0.44
CA ASP A 258 16.43 9.78 -0.33
C ASP A 258 15.80 8.39 -0.28
N THR A 259 16.46 7.37 -0.84
CA THR A 259 15.96 5.99 -0.84
C THR A 259 16.59 5.13 0.25
N THR A 260 17.80 5.49 0.71
CA THR A 260 18.61 4.69 1.64
C THR A 260 18.54 5.20 3.09
N VAL A 261 18.54 6.52 3.28
CA VAL A 261 18.62 7.18 4.60
C VAL A 261 17.29 7.83 4.99
N LEU A 262 16.52 8.30 4.01
CA LEU A 262 15.22 8.93 4.21
C LEU A 262 14.10 7.97 3.81
N SER A 263 13.93 6.86 4.54
CA SER A 263 12.97 5.82 4.12
C SER A 263 11.59 6.42 3.85
N THR A 264 10.94 5.84 2.85
CA THR A 264 9.73 6.34 2.23
C THR A 264 8.54 6.37 3.19
N ALA A 265 7.44 7.03 2.77
CA ALA A 265 6.17 7.08 3.51
C ALA A 265 5.61 5.69 3.92
N GLN A 266 6.16 4.58 3.41
CA GLN A 266 5.79 3.23 3.82
C GLN A 266 6.32 2.87 5.23
N ALA A 267 7.53 3.30 5.59
CA ALA A 267 8.14 2.94 6.87
C ALA A 267 7.44 3.60 8.07
N ILE A 268 6.93 4.83 7.91
CA ILE A 268 6.21 5.54 8.98
C ILE A 268 4.93 4.80 9.41
N MET A 269 4.42 3.90 8.55
CA MET A 269 3.28 3.05 8.90
C MET A 269 3.61 2.07 10.03
N ALA A 270 4.88 1.86 10.40
CA ALA A 270 5.20 1.14 11.64
C ALA A 270 4.82 1.92 12.91
N PHE A 271 4.98 3.25 12.91
CA PHE A 271 4.66 4.11 14.05
C PHE A 271 3.19 4.54 14.08
N ALA A 272 2.60 4.72 12.91
CA ALA A 272 1.18 4.96 12.74
C ALA A 272 0.60 3.85 11.85
N PRO A 273 0.43 2.63 12.40
CA PRO A 273 -0.07 1.47 11.67
C PRO A 273 -1.53 1.68 11.37
N THR A 274 -1.75 2.46 10.32
CA THR A 274 -3.05 2.85 9.83
C THR A 274 -3.35 1.96 8.64
N ASN A 275 -4.28 1.04 8.83
CA ASN A 275 -4.79 0.24 7.73
C ASN A 275 -5.75 1.13 6.91
N PRO A 276 -5.44 1.43 5.64
CA PRO A 276 -6.25 2.35 4.86
C PRO A 276 -7.69 1.91 4.65
N ALA A 277 -7.97 0.60 4.80
CA ALA A 277 -9.30 0.03 4.76
C ALA A 277 -10.32 0.67 5.74
N HIS A 278 -9.84 1.28 6.83
CA HIS A 278 -10.71 1.86 7.86
C HIS A 278 -10.92 3.38 7.70
N TYR A 279 -10.45 3.99 6.61
CA TYR A 279 -10.66 5.41 6.35
C TYR A 279 -12.04 5.76 5.81
N SER A 280 -12.81 4.76 5.33
CA SER A 280 -14.09 4.96 4.63
C SER A 280 -15.29 5.24 5.54
N ASN A 281 -15.09 5.56 6.83
CA ASN A 281 -16.21 5.95 7.68
C ASN A 281 -16.29 7.48 7.71
N PRO A 282 -17.21 8.13 6.95
CA PRO A 282 -17.57 9.48 7.28
C PRO A 282 -18.21 9.41 8.67
N ALA A 283 -17.47 9.80 9.69
CA ALA A 283 -18.12 10.52 10.77
C ALA A 283 -19.03 11.56 10.09
N PRO A 284 -20.33 11.62 10.40
CA PRO A 284 -21.24 12.54 9.75
C PRO A 284 -20.58 13.90 9.76
N ALA A 285 -20.47 14.49 8.57
CA ALA A 285 -19.81 15.76 8.33
C ALA A 285 -19.98 16.65 9.56
N CYS A 286 -18.88 17.13 10.14
CA CYS A 286 -18.92 18.24 11.08
C CYS A 286 -19.68 19.37 10.36
N ARG A 287 -21.00 19.40 10.56
CA ARG A 287 -21.84 20.51 10.14
C ARG A 287 -21.34 21.65 10.99
N ALA A 288 -20.72 22.63 10.34
CA ALA A 288 -20.43 23.90 10.97
C ALA A 288 -21.77 24.44 11.49
N SER A 289 -21.91 24.42 12.81
CA SER A 289 -22.77 25.33 13.56
C SER A 289 -21.91 26.50 14.01
#